data_AF-A0A8H2XVF8-F1
#
_entry.id   AF-A0A8H2XVF8-F1
#
_cell.length_a   1.000
_cell.length_b   1.000
_cell.length_c   1.000
_cell.angle_alpha   90.00
_cell.angle_beta   90.00
_cell.angle_gamma   90.00
#
_symmetry.space_group_name_H-M   'P 1'
#
loop_
_entity.id
_entity.type
_entity.pdbx_description
1 polymer ?
#
loop_
_entity_poly.entity_id
_entity_poly.type
_entity_poly.pdbx_seq_one_letter_code
_entity_poly.pdbx_strand_id
1 'polypeptide(L)'
;MTDSAGLPPLPLIQSAPRRKQVFTDISVYRLASDASPRELDRVENTDNNRLSFLGRATLEYALATSTLHSFPGESRKLEDGLAKCAHAYDIIKSLNVAWRGFPIAGKEATRLMEAYTGALVLESEREGIQFAESLVRCIFQLGAPTPQPQTPPLVSTPPAPPPPTGLLHDLARQHFLQLVWEDRPMGPKHAQEWISDVTLW
;
A
#
# COMPACT_ATOMS: atom_id res chain seq x y z
N MET A 1 24.10 18.18 15.81
CA MET A 1 24.62 16.82 15.53
C MET A 1 23.40 15.92 15.47
N THR A 2 22.90 15.61 14.28
CA THR A 2 21.73 14.76 14.08
C THR A 2 22.22 13.44 13.53
N ASP A 3 22.09 12.40 14.34
CA ASP A 3 22.40 11.03 13.95
C ASP A 3 21.68 10.69 12.66
N SER A 4 22.48 10.30 11.66
CA SER A 4 22.00 9.70 10.44
C SER A 4 21.45 8.32 10.82
N ALA A 5 20.17 8.27 11.22
CA ALA A 5 19.42 7.04 11.17
C ALA A 5 19.44 6.61 9.70
N GLY A 6 20.33 5.66 9.39
CA GLY A 6 20.56 5.19 8.03
C GLY A 6 19.23 4.73 7.44
N LEU A 7 18.90 5.23 6.25
CA LEU A 7 17.77 4.72 5.49
C LEU A 7 17.85 3.19 5.39
N PRO A 8 16.72 2.48 5.45
CA PRO A 8 16.74 1.04 5.26
C PRO A 8 17.38 0.69 3.91
N PRO A 9 18.01 -0.47 3.75
CA PRO A 9 18.55 -0.88 2.47
C PRO A 9 17.40 -0.96 1.45
N LEU A 10 17.59 -0.37 0.27
CA LEU A 10 16.61 -0.41 -0.81
C LEU A 10 16.63 -1.80 -1.48
N PRO A 11 15.59 -2.64 -1.33
CA PRO A 11 15.58 -3.99 -1.90
C PRO A 11 15.47 -3.95 -3.42
N LEU A 12 16.21 -4.81 -4.12
CA LEU A 12 16.13 -4.89 -5.58
C LEU A 12 14.83 -5.58 -6.02
N ILE A 13 14.00 -4.86 -6.78
CA ILE A 13 12.89 -5.45 -7.53
C ILE A 13 13.47 -6.39 -8.59
N GLN A 14 13.18 -7.68 -8.53
CA GLN A 14 13.80 -8.70 -9.36
C GLN A 14 13.28 -8.66 -10.81
N SER A 15 11.98 -8.44 -10.96
CA SER A 15 11.29 -8.45 -12.24
C SER A 15 11.61 -7.19 -13.05
N ALA A 16 12.32 -7.38 -14.17
CA ALA A 16 12.62 -6.31 -15.12
C ALA A 16 11.37 -5.54 -15.62
N PRO A 17 10.26 -6.18 -16.02
CA PRO A 17 9.06 -5.45 -16.43
C PRO A 17 8.45 -4.63 -15.29
N ARG A 18 8.49 -5.13 -14.04
CA ARG A 18 8.01 -4.38 -12.87
C ARG A 18 8.91 -3.20 -12.53
N ARG A 19 10.23 -3.37 -12.60
CA ARG A 19 11.17 -2.25 -12.49
C ARG A 19 10.82 -1.16 -13.51
N LYS A 20 10.63 -1.52 -14.78
CA LYS A 20 10.23 -0.56 -15.81
C LYS A 20 8.91 0.13 -15.45
N GLN A 21 7.92 -0.63 -15.00
CA GLN A 21 6.62 -0.08 -14.61
C GLN A 21 6.73 0.94 -13.47
N VAL A 22 7.44 0.62 -12.39
CA VAL A 22 7.66 1.53 -11.23
C VAL A 22 8.20 2.89 -11.66
N PHE A 23 9.14 2.89 -12.60
CA PHE A 23 9.80 4.09 -13.09
C PHE A 23 9.07 4.75 -14.27
N THR A 24 7.87 4.30 -14.65
CA THR A 24 7.10 4.89 -15.76
C THR A 24 5.92 5.68 -15.22
N ASP A 25 5.97 7.00 -15.39
CA ASP A 25 4.84 7.87 -15.06
C ASP A 25 3.79 7.87 -16.19
N ILE A 26 2.53 8.09 -15.81
CA ILE A 26 1.40 8.14 -16.76
C ILE A 26 1.60 9.19 -17.87
N SER A 27 2.32 10.29 -17.60
CA SER A 27 2.57 11.36 -18.58
C SER A 27 3.26 10.88 -19.85
N VAL A 28 4.01 9.77 -19.79
CA VAL A 28 4.66 9.14 -20.95
C VAL A 28 3.63 8.70 -22.00
N TYR A 29 2.42 8.35 -21.56
CA TYR A 29 1.34 7.93 -22.43
C TYR A 29 0.55 9.15 -22.91
N ARG A 30 0.63 9.44 -24.21
CA ARG A 30 -0.23 10.44 -24.85
C ARG A 30 -1.61 9.82 -25.10
N LEU A 31 -2.45 9.85 -24.08
CA LEU A 31 -3.86 9.47 -24.21
C LEU A 31 -4.65 10.66 -24.79
N ALA A 32 -5.41 10.41 -25.85
CA ALA A 32 -6.39 11.36 -26.33
C ALA A 32 -7.56 11.45 -25.34
N SER A 33 -8.26 12.58 -25.30
CA SER A 33 -9.38 12.78 -24.36
C SER A 33 -10.53 11.79 -24.57
N ASP A 34 -10.62 11.20 -25.77
CA ASP A 34 -11.59 10.19 -26.19
C ASP A 34 -11.00 8.76 -26.18
N ALA A 35 -9.90 8.55 -25.46
CA ALA A 35 -9.29 7.22 -25.31
C ALA A 35 -10.31 6.18 -24.84
N SER A 36 -10.31 5.03 -25.52
CA SER A 36 -11.24 3.94 -25.21
C SER A 36 -10.91 3.30 -23.86
N PRO A 37 -11.89 2.66 -23.18
CA PRO A 37 -11.65 1.95 -21.91
C PRO A 37 -10.52 0.91 -21.98
N ARG A 38 -10.32 0.28 -23.15
CA ARG A 38 -9.23 -0.68 -23.36
C ARG A 38 -7.85 -0.03 -23.44
N GLU A 39 -7.77 1.19 -23.95
CA GLU A 39 -6.52 1.95 -24.00
C GLU A 39 -6.15 2.48 -22.62
N LEU A 40 -7.15 2.93 -21.85
CA LEU A 40 -6.98 3.31 -20.44
C LEU A 40 -6.47 2.15 -19.60
N ASP A 41 -7.12 0.98 -19.67
CA ASP A 41 -6.67 -0.19 -18.90
C ASP A 41 -5.26 -0.68 -19.30
N ARG A 42 -4.89 -0.57 -20.58
CA ARG A 42 -3.51 -0.85 -21.00
C ARG A 42 -2.50 0.11 -20.39
N VAL A 43 -2.82 1.41 -20.31
CA VAL A 43 -1.95 2.42 -19.70
C VAL A 43 -1.84 2.21 -18.19
N GLU A 44 -2.95 1.98 -17.49
CA GLU A 44 -2.95 1.76 -16.04
C GLU A 44 -2.16 0.51 -15.61
N ASN A 45 -2.04 -0.48 -16.51
CA ASN A 45 -1.23 -1.68 -16.26
C ASN A 45 0.27 -1.51 -16.61
N THR A 46 0.66 -0.34 -17.13
CA THR A 46 2.03 -0.09 -17.61
C THR A 46 2.66 1.17 -17.01
N ASP A 47 1.86 2.06 -16.41
CA ASP A 47 2.34 3.12 -15.53
C ASP A 47 2.49 2.64 -14.07
N ASN A 48 2.99 3.54 -13.23
CA ASN A 48 3.23 3.29 -11.82
C ASN A 48 2.04 3.60 -10.90
N ASN A 49 0.86 3.95 -11.42
CA ASN A 49 -0.25 4.47 -10.61
C ASN A 49 -0.85 3.39 -9.72
N ARG A 50 -1.15 2.22 -10.28
CA ARG A 50 -1.69 1.08 -9.52
C ARG A 50 -0.69 0.60 -8.46
N LEU A 51 0.60 0.65 -8.78
CA LEU A 51 1.67 0.32 -7.83
C LEU A 51 1.76 1.34 -6.70
N SER A 52 1.68 2.64 -7.02
CA SER A 52 1.65 3.71 -6.01
C SER A 52 0.44 3.58 -5.09
N PHE A 53 -0.73 3.26 -5.64
CA PHE A 53 -1.92 3.00 -4.82
C PHE A 53 -1.70 1.85 -3.81
N LEU A 54 -1.19 0.71 -4.27
CA LEU A 54 -0.90 -0.43 -3.40
C LEU A 54 0.17 -0.10 -2.35
N GLY A 55 1.23 0.57 -2.76
CA GLY A 55 2.31 0.96 -1.87
C GLY A 55 1.86 1.97 -0.82
N ARG A 56 1.01 2.93 -1.19
CA ARG A 56 0.39 3.88 -0.26
C ARG A 56 -0.40 3.14 0.82
N ALA A 57 -1.28 2.23 0.43
CA ALA A 57 -2.06 1.42 1.37
C ALA A 57 -1.15 0.59 2.30
N THR A 58 -0.06 0.05 1.76
CA THR A 58 0.93 -0.71 2.55
C THR A 58 1.66 0.17 3.56
N LEU A 59 2.05 1.39 3.17
CA LEU A 59 2.73 2.34 4.05
C LEU A 59 1.81 2.86 5.16
N GLU A 60 0.54 3.11 4.83
CA GLU A 60 -0.48 3.48 5.82
C GLU A 60 -0.75 2.33 6.80
N TYR A 61 -0.81 1.10 6.31
CA TYR A 61 -0.89 -0.09 7.15
C TYR A 61 0.34 -0.22 8.07
N ALA A 62 1.54 -0.04 7.54
CA ALA A 62 2.78 -0.09 8.30
C ALA A 62 2.86 1.03 9.36
N LEU A 63 2.33 2.21 9.05
CA LEU A 63 2.19 3.31 10.01
C LEU A 63 1.22 2.96 11.13
N ALA A 64 0.00 2.55 10.79
CA ALA A 64 -1.03 2.18 11.75
C ALA A 64 -0.58 1.06 12.71
N THR A 65 0.24 0.13 12.24
CA THR A 65 0.76 -0.97 13.05
C THR A 65 2.02 -0.60 13.85
N SER A 66 2.82 0.36 13.38
CA SER A 66 4.06 0.78 14.04
C SER A 66 3.86 1.86 15.12
N THR A 67 2.74 2.58 15.08
CA THR A 67 2.44 3.66 16.05
C THR A 67 1.17 3.35 16.86
N LEU A 68 1.31 3.30 18.18
CA LEU A 68 0.17 3.18 19.11
C LEU A 68 -0.65 4.47 19.24
N HIS A 69 -0.14 5.59 18.70
CA HIS A 69 -0.73 6.91 18.83
C HIS A 69 -0.79 7.58 17.47
N SER A 70 -1.94 8.18 17.14
CA SER A 70 -2.06 9.04 15.97
C SER A 70 -1.57 10.44 16.31
N PHE A 71 -0.72 11.00 15.45
CA PHE A 71 -0.18 12.35 15.54
C PHE A 71 -0.83 13.26 14.50
N PRO A 72 -1.07 14.54 14.82
CA PRO A 72 -1.58 15.51 13.86
C PRO A 72 -0.59 15.67 12.69
N GLY A 73 -1.09 15.56 11.46
CA GLY A 73 -0.30 15.75 10.25
C GLY A 73 0.47 14.53 9.76
N GLU A 74 0.15 13.32 10.24
CA GLU A 74 0.75 12.05 9.83
C GLU A 74 0.85 11.88 8.31
N SER A 75 -0.23 12.10 7.56
CA SER A 75 -0.21 11.96 6.09
C SER A 75 0.82 12.87 5.45
N ARG A 76 0.88 14.14 5.88
CA ARG A 76 1.82 15.11 5.33
C ARG A 76 3.26 14.76 5.69
N LYS A 77 3.51 14.31 6.92
CA LYS A 77 4.84 13.85 7.36
C LYS A 77 5.28 12.61 6.59
N LEU A 78 4.35 11.68 6.31
CA LEU A 78 4.60 10.52 5.47
C LEU A 78 4.97 10.96 4.04
N GLU A 79 4.18 11.82 3.41
CA GLU A 79 4.44 12.34 2.07
C GLU A 79 5.82 13.03 1.96
N ASP A 80 6.10 13.98 2.86
CA ASP A 80 7.37 14.72 2.91
C ASP A 80 8.55 13.78 3.19
N GLY A 81 8.34 12.78 4.05
CA GLY A 81 9.33 11.75 4.38
C GLY A 81 9.66 10.85 3.19
N LEU A 82 8.64 10.38 2.48
CA LEU A 82 8.78 9.56 1.28
C LEU A 82 9.51 10.32 0.17
N ALA A 83 9.16 11.59 -0.07
CA ALA A 83 9.88 12.42 -1.03
C ALA A 83 11.37 12.53 -0.68
N LYS A 84 11.71 12.78 0.60
CA LYS A 84 13.11 12.80 1.06
C LYS A 84 13.82 11.47 0.86
N CYS A 85 13.15 10.35 1.15
CA CYS A 85 13.71 9.01 0.93
C CYS A 85 14.00 8.77 -0.56
N ALA A 86 13.07 9.14 -1.45
CA ALA A 86 13.22 9.03 -2.89
C ALA A 86 14.48 9.77 -3.40
N HIS A 87 14.70 10.99 -2.90
CA HIS A 87 15.89 11.78 -3.21
C HIS A 87 17.16 11.16 -2.64
N ALA A 88 17.11 10.66 -1.40
CA ALA A 88 18.26 10.09 -0.74
C ALA A 88 18.71 8.74 -1.34
N TYR A 89 17.77 7.93 -1.83
CA TYR A 89 18.10 6.74 -2.63
C TYR A 89 18.51 7.06 -4.08
N ASP A 90 18.41 8.31 -4.50
CA ASP A 90 18.73 8.78 -5.85
C ASP A 90 17.93 8.09 -6.99
N ILE A 91 16.77 7.51 -6.67
CA ILE A 91 15.96 6.74 -7.64
C ILE A 91 15.16 7.64 -8.59
N ILE A 92 14.98 8.90 -8.21
CA ILE A 92 14.19 9.88 -8.98
C ILE A 92 14.78 10.14 -10.37
N LYS A 93 16.12 10.06 -10.52
CA LYS A 93 16.79 10.26 -11.81
C LYS A 93 16.36 9.25 -12.87
N SER A 94 15.93 8.07 -12.43
CA SER A 94 15.46 6.96 -13.26
C SER A 94 13.99 7.09 -13.65
N LEU A 95 13.25 8.06 -13.11
CA LEU A 95 11.85 8.29 -13.45
C LEU A 95 11.72 8.73 -14.92
N ASN A 96 10.91 7.99 -15.67
CA ASN A 96 10.54 8.24 -17.04
C ASN A 96 9.21 9.01 -17.08
N VAL A 97 9.29 10.25 -17.57
CA VAL A 97 8.17 11.21 -17.69
C VAL A 97 8.23 11.86 -19.06
N ALA A 98 7.09 12.26 -19.63
CA ALA A 98 7.07 12.95 -20.92
C ALA A 98 7.69 14.35 -20.87
N TRP A 99 7.63 15.01 -19.71
CA TRP A 99 8.15 16.35 -19.50
C TRP A 99 8.79 16.39 -18.10
N ARG A 100 10.06 16.79 -18.01
CA ARG A 100 10.72 17.01 -16.72
C ARG A 100 10.58 18.47 -16.33
N GLY A 101 9.67 18.76 -15.39
CA GLY A 101 9.79 19.98 -14.59
C GLY A 101 11.01 19.85 -13.70
N PHE A 102 11.98 20.78 -13.81
CA PHE A 102 13.11 20.83 -12.89
C PHE A 102 12.88 21.97 -11.89
N PRO A 103 12.90 21.70 -10.57
CA PRO A 103 13.08 20.39 -9.92
C PRO A 103 11.84 19.48 -9.99
N ILE A 104 12.06 18.16 -9.92
CA ILE A 104 11.00 17.15 -9.82
C ILE A 104 10.18 17.43 -8.56
N ALA A 105 8.86 17.43 -8.70
CA ALA A 105 7.97 17.83 -7.62
C ALA A 105 8.01 16.80 -6.48
N GLY A 106 7.88 17.26 -5.23
CA GLY A 106 7.82 16.37 -4.06
C GLY A 106 6.75 15.28 -4.21
N LYS A 107 5.62 15.60 -4.86
CA LYS A 107 4.56 14.64 -5.15
C LYS A 107 5.00 13.49 -6.06
N GLU A 108 5.81 13.77 -7.09
CA GLU A 108 6.32 12.74 -8.00
C GLU A 108 7.33 11.83 -7.30
N ALA A 109 8.17 12.43 -6.43
CA ALA A 109 9.11 11.71 -5.59
C ALA A 109 8.39 10.78 -4.58
N THR A 110 7.35 11.28 -3.91
CA THR A 110 6.48 10.49 -3.03
C THR A 110 5.84 9.34 -3.79
N ARG A 111 5.18 9.63 -4.92
CA ARG A 111 4.52 8.62 -5.76
C ARG A 111 5.47 7.52 -6.22
N LEU A 112 6.71 7.87 -6.55
CA LEU A 112 7.72 6.90 -6.95
C LEU A 112 8.09 5.95 -5.80
N MET A 113 8.23 6.44 -4.57
CA MET A 113 8.50 5.57 -3.41
C MET A 113 7.32 4.68 -3.05
N GLU A 114 6.10 5.19 -3.18
CA GLU A 114 4.90 4.37 -3.04
C GLU A 114 4.90 3.27 -4.12
N ALA A 115 5.12 3.62 -5.39
CA ALA A 115 5.16 2.64 -6.46
C ALA A 115 6.25 1.58 -6.27
N TYR A 116 7.43 1.99 -5.80
CA TYR A 116 8.51 1.08 -5.45
C TYR A 116 8.08 0.08 -4.37
N THR A 117 7.45 0.60 -3.31
CA THR A 117 6.93 -0.22 -2.20
C THR A 117 5.86 -1.20 -2.69
N GLY A 118 4.90 -0.73 -3.49
CA GLY A 118 3.87 -1.58 -4.08
C GLY A 118 4.45 -2.67 -4.98
N ALA A 119 5.50 -2.37 -5.74
CA ALA A 119 6.17 -3.40 -6.55
C ALA A 119 6.85 -4.48 -5.72
N LEU A 120 7.48 -4.11 -4.60
CA LEU A 120 8.07 -5.07 -3.67
C LEU A 120 7.00 -5.98 -3.05
N VAL A 121 5.88 -5.41 -2.61
CA VAL A 121 4.75 -6.18 -2.05
C VAL A 121 4.21 -7.19 -3.06
N LEU A 122 4.09 -6.80 -4.34
CA LEU A 122 3.64 -7.74 -5.37
C LEU A 122 4.67 -8.85 -5.66
N GLU A 123 5.97 -8.63 -5.42
CA GLU A 123 7.01 -9.67 -5.64
C GLU A 123 7.10 -10.60 -4.44
N SER A 124 7.06 -10.04 -3.25
CA SER A 124 7.06 -10.73 -1.98
C SER A 124 6.36 -9.85 -0.96
N GLU A 125 5.14 -10.24 -0.60
CA GLU A 125 4.31 -9.50 0.36
C GLU A 125 5.08 -9.27 1.66
N ARG A 126 5.74 -10.31 2.16
CA ARG A 126 6.53 -10.25 3.39
C ARG A 126 7.66 -9.23 3.32
N GLU A 127 8.47 -9.26 2.25
CA GLU A 127 9.60 -8.34 2.09
C GLU A 127 9.13 -6.90 1.87
N GLY A 128 8.08 -6.72 1.08
CA GLY A 128 7.48 -5.41 0.83
C GLY A 128 6.93 -4.76 2.10
N ILE A 129 6.21 -5.52 2.92
CA ILE A 129 5.69 -5.04 4.22
C ILE A 129 6.85 -4.72 5.17
N GLN A 130 7.86 -5.59 5.29
CA GLN A 130 9.03 -5.34 6.15
C GLN A 130 9.80 -4.08 5.74
N PHE A 131 9.95 -3.84 4.43
CA PHE A 131 10.55 -2.62 3.92
C PHE A 131 9.68 -1.39 4.26
N ALA A 132 8.37 -1.48 4.05
CA ALA A 132 7.43 -0.40 4.38
C ALA A 132 7.47 -0.03 5.87
N GLU A 133 7.46 -1.02 6.78
CA GLU A 133 7.65 -0.81 8.21
C GLU A 133 8.96 -0.12 8.53
N SER A 134 10.06 -0.58 7.93
CA SER A 134 11.39 0.00 8.16
C SER A 134 11.46 1.46 7.69
N LEU A 135 10.84 1.76 6.55
CA LEU A 135 10.77 3.10 5.98
C LEU A 135 9.93 4.03 6.87
N VAL A 136 8.76 3.58 7.32
CA VAL A 136 7.90 4.31 8.25
C VAL A 136 8.62 4.58 9.57
N ARG A 137 9.27 3.56 10.16
CA ARG A 137 10.04 3.75 11.39
C ARG A 137 11.15 4.78 11.20
N CYS A 138 11.83 4.78 10.05
CA CYS A 138 12.83 5.79 9.72
C CYS A 138 12.22 7.20 9.61
N ILE A 139 11.12 7.37 8.87
CA ILE A 139 10.45 8.67 8.66
C ILE A 139 9.92 9.25 9.97
N PHE A 140 9.37 8.38 10.82
CA PHE A 140 8.77 8.78 12.09
C PHE A 140 9.73 8.72 13.27
N GLN A 141 10.98 8.28 13.05
CA GLN A 141 12.01 8.10 14.08
C GLN A 141 11.53 7.19 15.22
N LEU A 142 10.82 6.12 14.85
CA LEU A 142 10.31 5.13 15.79
C LEU A 142 11.46 4.22 16.24
N GLY A 143 11.45 3.82 17.51
CA GLY A 143 12.44 2.89 18.06
C GLY A 143 12.45 1.54 17.34
N ALA A 144 13.56 0.80 17.48
CA ALA A 144 13.64 -0.58 17.01
C ALA A 144 12.48 -1.41 17.61
N PRO A 145 11.91 -2.36 16.84
CA PRO A 145 10.83 -3.19 17.35
C PRO A 145 11.31 -3.86 18.65
N THR A 146 10.58 -3.66 19.74
CA THR A 146 10.82 -4.40 20.97
C THR A 146 10.70 -5.88 20.64
N PRO A 147 11.74 -6.70 20.83
CA PRO A 147 11.61 -8.13 20.60
C PRO A 147 10.48 -8.63 21.49
N GLN A 148 9.40 -9.12 20.89
CA GLN A 148 8.39 -9.85 21.66
C GLN A 148 9.11 -11.02 22.36
N PRO A 149 8.89 -11.25 23.65
CA PRO A 149 9.46 -12.40 24.33
C PRO A 149 9.09 -13.65 23.56
N GLN A 150 10.10 -14.35 23.04
CA GLN A 150 9.93 -15.64 22.38
C GLN A 150 9.48 -16.66 23.42
N THR A 151 8.18 -16.86 23.52
CA THR A 151 7.62 -18.05 24.17
C THR A 151 8.11 -19.28 23.38
N PRO A 152 8.65 -20.33 24.02
CA PRO A 152 9.06 -21.55 23.32
C PRO A 152 7.89 -22.14 22.53
N PRO A 153 8.14 -22.91 21.44
CA PRO A 153 7.09 -23.32 20.53
C PRO A 153 6.17 -24.30 21.26
N LEU A 154 5.03 -23.81 21.72
CA LEU A 154 3.89 -24.69 21.96
C LEU A 154 3.48 -25.20 20.59
N VAL A 155 3.41 -26.53 20.45
CA VAL A 155 2.80 -27.19 19.30
C VAL A 155 1.31 -26.83 19.33
N SER A 156 1.00 -25.67 18.77
CA SER A 156 -0.35 -25.20 18.56
C SER A 156 -0.79 -25.75 17.21
N THR A 157 -1.76 -26.65 17.23
CA THR A 157 -2.58 -26.93 16.05
C THR A 157 -2.94 -25.63 15.34
N PRO A 158 -2.95 -25.60 13.99
CA PRO A 158 -3.23 -24.37 13.25
C PRO A 158 -4.54 -23.76 13.77
N PRO A 159 -4.56 -22.46 14.11
CA PRO A 159 -5.79 -21.82 14.53
C PRO A 159 -6.82 -22.02 13.41
N ALA A 160 -8.00 -22.51 13.80
CA ALA A 160 -9.11 -22.65 12.87
C ALA A 160 -9.34 -21.30 12.16
N PRO A 161 -9.61 -21.29 10.85
CA PRO A 161 -9.87 -20.05 10.12
C PRO A 161 -10.97 -19.27 10.85
N PRO A 162 -10.81 -17.95 11.06
CA PRO A 162 -11.85 -17.17 11.72
C PRO A 162 -13.15 -17.30 10.92
N PRO A 163 -14.30 -17.51 11.58
CA PRO A 163 -15.57 -17.56 10.87
C PRO A 163 -15.80 -16.21 10.16
N PRO A 164 -16.31 -16.21 8.92
CA PRO A 164 -16.27 -15.06 8.01
C PRO A 164 -17.15 -13.85 8.40
N THR A 165 -17.59 -13.73 9.65
CA THR A 165 -18.52 -12.68 10.13
C THR A 165 -18.26 -12.21 11.57
N GLY A 166 -17.12 -12.62 12.17
CA GLY A 166 -16.89 -12.61 13.62
C GLY A 166 -17.22 -11.30 14.36
N LEU A 167 -16.64 -10.15 13.99
CA LEU A 167 -16.75 -8.95 14.83
C LEU A 167 -18.16 -8.34 14.87
N LEU A 168 -18.88 -8.32 13.75
CA LEU A 168 -20.24 -7.76 13.68
C LEU A 168 -21.25 -8.72 14.31
N HIS A 169 -21.08 -10.02 14.09
CA HIS A 169 -21.93 -11.05 14.68
C HIS A 169 -21.75 -11.18 16.21
N ASP A 170 -20.52 -11.10 16.69
CA ASP A 170 -20.22 -11.14 18.13
C ASP A 170 -20.78 -9.92 18.86
N LEU A 171 -20.70 -8.74 18.23
CA LEU A 171 -21.25 -7.49 18.78
C LEU A 171 -22.78 -7.51 18.77
N ALA A 172 -23.41 -7.95 17.68
CA ALA A 172 -24.86 -8.14 17.64
C ALA A 172 -25.35 -9.13 18.70
N ARG A 173 -24.63 -10.24 18.89
CA ARG A 173 -24.93 -11.25 19.92
C ARG A 173 -24.80 -10.71 21.34
N GLN A 174 -23.80 -9.87 21.62
CA GLN A 174 -23.65 -9.19 22.92
C GLN A 174 -24.82 -8.26 23.23
N HIS A 175 -25.44 -7.70 22.20
CA HIS A 175 -26.58 -6.79 22.33
C HIS A 175 -27.95 -7.46 22.06
N PHE A 176 -27.99 -8.79 21.93
CA PHE A 176 -29.20 -9.57 21.60
C PHE A 176 -29.90 -9.13 20.30
N LEU A 177 -29.15 -8.63 19.33
CA LEU A 177 -29.63 -8.22 18.01
C LEU A 177 -29.46 -9.38 17.02
N GLN A 178 -30.44 -9.59 16.14
CA GLN A 178 -30.34 -10.58 15.08
C GLN A 178 -29.84 -9.91 13.80
N LEU A 179 -28.71 -10.40 13.26
CA LEU A 179 -28.22 -9.98 11.95
C LEU A 179 -28.74 -10.95 10.89
N VAL A 180 -29.35 -10.40 9.84
CA VAL A 180 -29.76 -11.15 8.65
C VAL A 180 -28.91 -10.69 7.46
N TRP A 181 -28.29 -11.65 6.79
CA TRP A 181 -27.47 -11.43 5.60
C TRP A 181 -28.22 -11.90 4.36
N GLU A 182 -28.36 -11.04 3.36
CA GLU A 182 -28.99 -11.40 2.09
C GLU A 182 -28.11 -10.97 0.92
N ASP A 183 -27.76 -11.91 0.06
CA ASP A 183 -27.06 -11.63 -1.19
C ASP A 183 -28.07 -11.52 -2.34
N ARG A 184 -27.98 -10.43 -3.10
CA ARG A 184 -28.86 -10.16 -4.24
C ARG A 184 -28.02 -9.84 -5.47
N PRO A 185 -28.23 -10.56 -6.58
CA PRO A 185 -27.51 -10.28 -7.80
C PRO A 185 -28.16 -9.11 -8.56
N MET A 186 -27.36 -8.16 -9.02
CA MET A 186 -27.79 -6.99 -9.79
C MET A 186 -27.07 -6.93 -11.14
N GLY A 187 -27.78 -6.52 -12.18
CA GLY A 187 -27.23 -6.37 -13.54
C GLY A 187 -27.40 -7.61 -14.43
N PRO A 188 -26.98 -7.52 -15.71
CA PRO A 188 -27.16 -8.60 -16.68
C PRO A 188 -26.20 -9.76 -16.40
N LYS A 189 -26.58 -10.99 -16.80
CA LYS A 189 -25.80 -12.23 -16.52
C LYS A 189 -24.32 -12.20 -16.91
N HIS A 190 -23.92 -11.32 -17.83
CA HIS A 190 -22.55 -11.18 -18.32
C HIS A 190 -21.72 -10.09 -17.60
N ALA A 191 -22.33 -9.35 -16.67
CA ALA A 191 -21.70 -8.31 -15.86
C ALA A 191 -22.47 -8.18 -14.53
N GLN A 192 -22.64 -9.31 -13.83
CA GLN A 192 -23.48 -9.40 -12.66
C GLN A 192 -22.69 -8.99 -11.41
N GLU A 193 -23.17 -7.93 -10.76
CA GLU A 193 -22.67 -7.45 -9.48
C GLU A 193 -23.44 -8.16 -8.36
N TRP A 194 -22.76 -8.49 -7.27
CA TRP A 194 -23.40 -9.06 -6.08
C TRP A 194 -23.43 -8.00 -5.00
N ILE A 195 -24.64 -7.69 -4.53
CA ILE A 195 -24.85 -6.81 -3.40
C ILE A 195 -25.18 -7.68 -2.19
N SER A 196 -24.45 -7.47 -1.10
CA SER A 196 -24.71 -8.11 0.17
C SER A 196 -25.32 -7.09 1.12
N ASP A 197 -26.58 -7.31 1.51
CA ASP A 197 -27.29 -6.48 2.46
C ASP A 197 -27.23 -7.11 3.85
N VAL A 198 -26.90 -6.29 4.86
CA VAL A 198 -26.92 -6.68 6.27
C VAL A 198 -28.00 -5.89 6.98
N THR A 199 -29.01 -6.58 7.53
CA THR A 199 -30.13 -5.95 8.23
C THR A 199 -30.19 -6.39 9.69
N LEU A 200 -30.64 -5.48 10.55
CA LEU A 200 -30.86 -5.69 11.97
C LEU A 200 -32.34 -6.01 12.19
N TRP A 201 -32.64 -7.12 12.86
CA TRP A 201 -33.98 -7.55 13.28
C TRP A 201 -34.05 -7.69 14.81
#